data_AF-A0A0F2JD32-F1
#
_entry.id   AF-A0A0F2JD32-F1
#
_cell.length_a   1.000
_cell.length_b   1.000
_cell.length_c   1.000
_cell.angle_alpha   90.00
_cell.angle_beta   90.00
_cell.angle_gamma   90.00
#
_symmetry.space_group_name_H-M   'P 1'
#
loop_
_entity.id
_entity.type
_entity.pdbx_description
1 polymer ?
#
loop_
_entity_poly.entity_id
_entity_poly.type
_entity_poly.pdbx_seq_one_letter_code
_entity_poly.pdbx_strand_id
1 'polypeptide(L)'
;MALLTTGLIKNAKVSGVRPSSTLLARISNAGTVNVTIRISGFYWVGITKKEYVLDLLTLAPGEVANSNYYAQFDVFEFHFITNTDAVEISAWGKDAAGDRTVVYNILPLELLPTGMEGIAGALGMTIPSAHNQIYVLNSSSNNISVIDGKTNTLIGNVIVGSGPFGLGVNPITNRIYVANFGSNNVSVIDGNSNTVITTITVGVYPVGVGVNPTTNRIYVTNWGGHNVSVIDGFTHVVIATIPVGVSPEGVNVNPSTNRIYITKYGRNNVSVIDGSTNTIIATVGILP
;
A
#
# COMPACT_ATOMS: atom_id res chain seq x y z
N MET A 1 -10.59 10.99 -7.97
CA MET A 1 -9.38 10.16 -7.84
C MET A 1 -9.86 8.73 -7.92
N ALA A 2 -9.60 8.08 -9.04
CA ALA A 2 -10.03 6.71 -9.24
C ALA A 2 -8.83 5.77 -9.07
N LEU A 3 -9.05 4.72 -8.29
CA LEU A 3 -8.16 3.60 -8.15
C LEU A 3 -8.83 2.42 -8.85
N LEU A 4 -8.35 2.09 -10.03
CA LEU A 4 -8.94 1.07 -10.89
C LEU A 4 -8.04 -0.16 -10.97
N THR A 5 -8.61 -1.30 -11.29
CA THR A 5 -7.87 -2.55 -11.41
C THR A 5 -8.51 -3.48 -12.44
N THR A 6 -7.70 -4.34 -13.04
CA THR A 6 -8.20 -5.50 -13.82
C THR A 6 -8.79 -6.58 -12.92
N GLY A 7 -8.52 -6.51 -11.61
CA GLY A 7 -8.55 -7.68 -10.74
C GLY A 7 -7.56 -8.75 -11.22
N LEU A 8 -7.62 -9.91 -10.58
CA LEU A 8 -6.74 -11.02 -10.89
C LEU A 8 -7.09 -11.67 -12.23
N ILE A 9 -6.09 -11.74 -13.10
CA ILE A 9 -6.14 -12.38 -14.40
C ILE A 9 -5.50 -13.76 -14.28
N LYS A 10 -6.26 -14.81 -14.58
CA LYS A 10 -5.75 -16.17 -14.74
C LYS A 10 -5.25 -16.34 -16.17
N ASN A 11 -4.00 -16.77 -16.31
CA ASN A 11 -3.36 -16.98 -17.60
C ASN A 11 -2.52 -18.27 -17.62
N ALA A 12 -3.07 -19.31 -16.96
CA ALA A 12 -2.49 -20.64 -16.90
C ALA A 12 -2.25 -21.22 -18.31
N LYS A 13 -1.20 -22.02 -18.43
CA LYS A 13 -0.87 -22.68 -19.70
C LYS A 13 -1.94 -23.71 -20.07
N VAL A 14 -2.42 -23.64 -21.31
CA VAL A 14 -3.22 -24.69 -21.95
C VAL A 14 -2.32 -25.35 -22.98
N SER A 15 -2.05 -26.66 -22.83
CA SER A 15 -1.12 -27.40 -23.67
C SER A 15 0.28 -26.75 -23.77
N GLY A 16 0.77 -26.18 -22.67
CA GLY A 16 2.08 -25.54 -22.59
C GLY A 16 2.13 -24.08 -23.03
N VAL A 17 1.06 -23.54 -23.64
CA VAL A 17 0.99 -22.17 -24.15
C VAL A 17 0.05 -21.34 -23.30
N ARG A 18 0.44 -20.10 -22.99
CA ARG A 18 -0.42 -19.16 -22.26
C ARG A 18 -1.39 -18.44 -23.21
N PRO A 19 -2.67 -18.26 -22.85
CA PRO A 19 -3.62 -17.50 -23.65
C PRO A 19 -3.16 -16.07 -23.98
N SER A 20 -2.47 -15.40 -23.06
CA SER A 20 -1.93 -14.05 -23.27
C SER A 20 -0.41 -14.04 -23.10
N SER A 21 0.30 -13.59 -24.13
CA SER A 21 1.73 -13.26 -24.06
C SER A 21 1.94 -11.86 -23.49
N THR A 22 1.03 -10.94 -23.80
CA THR A 22 1.03 -9.54 -23.36
C THR A 22 -0.36 -9.09 -22.98
N LEU A 23 -0.44 -8.04 -22.15
CA LEU A 23 -1.65 -7.29 -21.87
C LEU A 23 -1.50 -5.90 -22.48
N LEU A 24 -2.48 -5.48 -23.30
CA LEU A 24 -2.58 -4.12 -23.79
C LEU A 24 -3.60 -3.36 -22.94
N ALA A 25 -3.18 -2.22 -22.39
CA ALA A 25 -4.06 -1.24 -21.76
C ALA A 25 -4.21 -0.03 -22.69
N ARG A 26 -5.42 0.21 -23.19
CA ARG A 26 -5.79 1.40 -23.95
C ARG A 26 -6.38 2.41 -22.97
N ILE A 27 -5.75 3.57 -22.89
CA ILE A 27 -6.05 4.60 -21.88
C ILE A 27 -6.36 5.89 -22.62
N SER A 28 -7.47 6.52 -22.28
CA SER A 28 -7.87 7.81 -22.86
C SER A 28 -8.21 8.84 -21.79
N ASN A 29 -7.85 10.09 -22.04
CA ASN A 29 -8.22 11.23 -21.20
C ASN A 29 -9.42 11.96 -21.82
N ALA A 30 -10.62 11.72 -21.32
CA ALA A 30 -11.84 12.42 -21.73
C ALA A 30 -12.03 13.77 -20.99
N GLY A 31 -11.09 14.15 -20.13
CA GLY A 31 -11.14 15.38 -19.36
C GLY A 31 -10.64 16.61 -20.11
N THR A 32 -10.55 17.74 -19.39
CA THR A 32 -10.13 19.04 -19.93
C THR A 32 -8.74 19.48 -19.47
N VAL A 33 -8.08 18.69 -18.63
CA VAL A 33 -6.73 18.95 -18.12
C VAL A 33 -5.81 17.76 -18.37
N ASN A 34 -4.50 18.00 -18.36
CA ASN A 34 -3.52 16.91 -18.42
C ASN A 34 -3.69 16.00 -17.21
N VAL A 35 -3.56 14.70 -17.45
CA VAL A 35 -3.62 13.66 -16.40
C VAL A 35 -2.35 12.84 -16.41
N THR A 36 -1.88 12.47 -15.24
CA THR A 36 -0.84 11.45 -15.07
C THR A 36 -1.47 10.22 -14.44
N ILE A 37 -1.37 9.09 -15.14
CA ILE A 37 -1.82 7.77 -14.71
C ILE A 37 -0.60 6.99 -14.25
N ARG A 38 -0.66 6.49 -13.02
CA ARG A 38 0.33 5.54 -12.51
C ARG A 38 -0.18 4.13 -12.69
N ILE A 39 0.62 3.29 -13.34
CA ILE A 39 0.25 1.92 -13.71
C ILE A 39 1.19 0.96 -13.00
N SER A 40 0.64 0.10 -12.15
CA SER A 40 1.39 -0.96 -11.46
C SER A 40 0.93 -2.33 -11.96
N GLY A 41 1.87 -3.19 -12.31
CA GLY A 41 1.60 -4.57 -12.71
C GLY A 41 2.21 -5.54 -11.71
N PHE A 42 1.42 -6.52 -11.28
CA PHE A 42 1.83 -7.53 -10.30
C PHE A 42 1.63 -8.94 -10.85
N TYR A 43 2.46 -9.87 -10.43
CA TYR A 43 2.28 -11.29 -10.68
C TYR A 43 2.46 -12.10 -9.39
N TRP A 44 1.95 -13.33 -9.40
CA TRP A 44 2.02 -14.23 -8.24
C TRP A 44 2.99 -15.38 -8.51
N VAL A 45 3.81 -15.68 -7.51
CA VAL A 45 4.58 -16.92 -7.42
C VAL A 45 4.14 -17.62 -6.15
N GLY A 46 3.29 -18.64 -6.30
CA GLY A 46 2.57 -19.22 -5.15
C GLY A 46 1.70 -18.16 -4.48
N ILE A 47 1.94 -17.91 -3.19
CA ILE A 47 1.22 -16.90 -2.40
C ILE A 47 1.90 -15.51 -2.40
N THR A 48 3.09 -15.38 -2.99
CA THR A 48 3.84 -14.13 -2.99
C THR A 48 3.46 -13.27 -4.18
N LYS A 49 2.91 -12.07 -3.90
CA LYS A 49 2.68 -11.02 -4.89
C LYS A 49 3.97 -10.25 -5.14
N LYS A 50 4.39 -10.16 -6.41
CA LYS A 50 5.57 -9.41 -6.85
C LYS A 50 5.17 -8.36 -7.87
N GLU A 51 5.63 -7.13 -7.69
CA GLU A 51 5.48 -6.11 -8.71
C GLU A 51 6.56 -6.28 -9.78
N TYR A 52 6.18 -6.04 -11.03
CA TYR A 52 7.10 -6.09 -12.17
C TYR A 52 6.92 -4.93 -13.15
N VAL A 53 5.85 -4.12 -13.00
CA VAL A 53 5.64 -2.90 -13.77
C VAL A 53 5.38 -1.76 -12.81
N LEU A 54 6.10 -0.65 -13.04
CA LEU A 54 5.79 0.67 -12.54
C LEU A 54 5.95 1.65 -13.71
N ASP A 55 4.83 2.10 -14.26
CA ASP A 55 4.80 3.02 -15.40
C ASP A 55 4.04 4.30 -15.02
N LEU A 56 4.44 5.42 -15.63
CA LEU A 56 3.84 6.74 -15.47
C LEU A 56 3.52 7.30 -16.85
N LEU A 57 2.22 7.32 -17.17
CA LEU A 57 1.72 7.81 -18.44
C LEU A 57 1.07 9.17 -18.24
N THR A 58 1.51 10.19 -18.98
CA THR A 58 0.85 11.50 -18.99
C THR A 58 0.10 11.69 -20.30
N LEU A 59 -1.18 12.07 -20.21
CA LEU A 59 -2.06 12.28 -21.36
C LEU A 59 -2.63 13.70 -21.35
N ALA A 60 -2.55 14.38 -22.49
CA ALA A 60 -3.27 15.62 -22.74
C ALA A 60 -4.79 15.37 -22.90
N PRO A 61 -5.65 16.40 -22.77
CA PRO A 61 -7.07 16.30 -23.07
C PRO A 61 -7.34 15.71 -24.45
N GLY A 62 -8.17 14.67 -24.52
CA GLY A 62 -8.52 13.95 -25.76
C GLY A 62 -7.48 12.94 -26.25
N GLU A 63 -6.33 12.83 -25.60
CA GLU A 63 -5.28 11.89 -26.00
C GLU A 63 -5.63 10.44 -25.64
N VAL A 64 -5.17 9.51 -26.49
CA VAL A 64 -5.30 8.07 -26.29
C VAL A 64 -3.93 7.42 -26.45
N ALA A 65 -3.53 6.60 -25.48
CA ALA A 65 -2.32 5.80 -25.56
C ALA A 65 -2.61 4.31 -25.40
N ASN A 66 -1.72 3.49 -25.96
CA ASN A 66 -1.73 2.04 -25.79
C ASN A 66 -0.41 1.61 -25.13
N SER A 67 -0.49 1.01 -23.95
CA SER A 67 0.67 0.46 -23.24
C SER A 67 0.59 -1.06 -23.26
N ASN A 68 1.67 -1.72 -23.68
CA ASN A 68 1.75 -3.17 -23.74
C ASN A 68 2.66 -3.69 -22.64
N TYR A 69 2.21 -4.67 -21.89
CA TYR A 69 2.92 -5.24 -20.74
C TYR A 69 3.10 -6.74 -20.91
N TYR A 70 4.22 -7.26 -20.44
CA TYR A 70 4.50 -8.69 -20.45
C TYR A 70 3.50 -9.43 -19.55
N ALA A 71 2.85 -10.48 -20.05
CA ALA A 71 1.77 -11.17 -19.34
C ALA A 71 2.01 -12.67 -19.13
N GLN A 72 3.22 -13.19 -19.36
CA GLN A 72 3.45 -14.64 -19.29
C GLN A 72 3.60 -15.20 -17.85
N PHE A 73 2.68 -14.83 -16.98
CA PHE A 73 2.54 -15.34 -15.62
C PHE A 73 1.31 -16.24 -15.51
N ASP A 74 1.27 -17.13 -14.51
CA ASP A 74 0.07 -17.94 -14.25
C ASP A 74 -1.09 -17.09 -13.74
N VAL A 75 -0.77 -16.11 -12.90
CA VAL A 75 -1.72 -15.13 -12.36
C VAL A 75 -1.03 -13.77 -12.28
N PHE A 76 -1.72 -12.73 -12.74
CA PHE A 76 -1.24 -11.35 -12.67
C PHE A 76 -2.41 -10.35 -12.57
N GLU A 77 -2.14 -9.10 -12.21
CA GLU A 77 -3.13 -8.02 -12.21
C GLU A 77 -2.48 -6.66 -12.47
N PHE A 78 -3.29 -5.68 -12.85
CA PHE A 78 -2.86 -4.30 -13.03
C PHE A 78 -3.70 -3.35 -12.19
N HIS A 79 -3.04 -2.38 -11.56
CA HIS A 79 -3.66 -1.26 -10.88
C HIS A 79 -3.37 0.04 -11.64
N PHE A 80 -4.38 0.90 -11.74
CA PHE A 80 -4.29 2.19 -12.39
C PHE A 80 -4.74 3.26 -11.40
N ILE A 81 -3.85 4.20 -11.09
CA ILE A 81 -4.12 5.31 -10.17
C ILE A 81 -4.20 6.59 -11.00
N THR A 82 -5.33 7.27 -10.91
CA THR A 82 -5.59 8.54 -11.57
C THR A 82 -6.16 9.53 -10.56
N ASN A 83 -5.80 10.81 -10.68
CA ASN A 83 -6.37 11.87 -9.86
C ASN A 83 -7.78 12.29 -10.31
N THR A 84 -8.25 11.81 -11.47
CA THR A 84 -9.55 12.16 -12.08
C THR A 84 -10.31 10.92 -12.53
N ASP A 85 -11.63 11.05 -12.60
CA ASP A 85 -12.53 9.99 -13.07
C ASP A 85 -12.79 10.12 -14.58
N ALA A 86 -12.20 11.14 -15.22
CA ALA A 86 -12.27 11.37 -16.66
C ALA A 86 -11.31 10.47 -17.48
N VAL A 87 -10.56 9.58 -16.82
CA VAL A 87 -9.72 8.59 -17.50
C VAL A 87 -10.53 7.34 -17.75
N GLU A 88 -10.59 6.94 -19.02
CA GLU A 88 -11.21 5.70 -19.44
C GLU A 88 -10.12 4.67 -19.78
N ILE A 89 -10.30 3.44 -19.29
CA ILE A 89 -9.33 2.36 -19.48
C ILE A 89 -10.04 1.13 -20.03
N SER A 90 -9.46 0.53 -21.05
CA SER A 90 -9.84 -0.79 -21.57
C SER A 90 -8.61 -1.67 -21.64
N ALA A 91 -8.68 -2.89 -21.14
CA ALA A 91 -7.56 -3.82 -21.17
C ALA A 91 -7.92 -5.13 -21.87
N TRP A 92 -6.99 -5.68 -22.65
CA TRP A 92 -7.13 -7.00 -23.24
C TRP A 92 -5.80 -7.72 -23.39
N GLY A 93 -5.85 -9.05 -23.35
CA GLY A 93 -4.71 -9.91 -23.64
C GLY A 93 -4.42 -9.98 -25.13
N LYS A 94 -3.16 -10.22 -25.48
CA LYS A 94 -2.74 -10.61 -26.82
C LYS A 94 -1.89 -11.87 -26.78
N ASP A 95 -2.04 -12.75 -27.75
CA ASP A 95 -1.23 -13.96 -27.86
C ASP A 95 0.18 -13.66 -28.41
N ALA A 96 0.95 -14.71 -28.74
CA ALA A 96 2.30 -14.56 -29.28
C ALA A 96 2.34 -13.97 -30.71
N ALA A 97 1.24 -14.08 -31.47
CA ALA A 97 1.10 -13.47 -32.79
C ALA A 97 0.67 -11.99 -32.69
N GLY A 98 0.24 -11.54 -31.51
CA GLY A 98 -0.24 -10.18 -31.25
C GLY A 98 -1.76 -10.04 -31.40
N ASP A 99 -2.46 -11.15 -31.63
CA ASP A 99 -3.91 -11.19 -31.80
C ASP A 99 -4.62 -11.05 -30.45
N ARG A 100 -5.73 -10.31 -30.44
CA ARG A 100 -6.52 -10.06 -29.23
C ARG A 100 -7.14 -11.36 -28.72
N THR A 101 -6.98 -11.62 -27.42
CA THR A 101 -7.50 -12.84 -26.77
C THR A 101 -8.68 -12.52 -25.86
N VAL A 102 -8.43 -12.09 -24.63
CA VAL A 102 -9.45 -11.89 -23.60
C VAL A 102 -9.57 -10.41 -23.25
N VAL A 103 -10.79 -9.92 -23.07
CA VAL A 103 -11.06 -8.56 -22.57
C VAL A 103 -11.22 -8.61 -21.06
N TYR A 104 -10.53 -7.71 -20.36
CA TYR A 104 -10.56 -7.64 -18.90
C TYR A 104 -11.43 -6.48 -18.44
N ASN A 105 -12.30 -6.75 -17.47
CA ASN A 105 -13.10 -5.72 -16.84
C ASN A 105 -12.18 -4.80 -16.03
N ILE A 106 -12.44 -3.50 -16.12
CA ILE A 106 -11.80 -2.50 -15.27
C ILE A 106 -12.80 -2.11 -14.20
N LEU A 107 -12.43 -2.33 -12.94
CA LEU A 107 -13.30 -2.10 -11.79
C LEU A 107 -12.63 -1.16 -10.80
N PRO A 108 -13.40 -0.36 -10.04
CA PRO A 108 -12.89 0.30 -8.85
C PRO A 108 -12.27 -0.71 -7.88
N LEU A 109 -11.06 -0.44 -7.37
CA LEU A 109 -10.35 -1.36 -6.47
C LEU A 109 -11.15 -1.63 -5.19
N GLU A 110 -11.93 -0.66 -4.72
CA GLU A 110 -12.79 -0.77 -3.53
C GLU A 110 -13.93 -1.79 -3.69
N LEU A 111 -14.27 -2.19 -4.92
CA LEU A 111 -15.30 -3.19 -5.21
C LEU A 111 -14.75 -4.61 -5.38
N LEU A 112 -13.44 -4.81 -5.29
CA LEU A 112 -12.84 -6.14 -5.31
C LEU A 112 -12.36 -6.54 -3.92
N PRO A 113 -12.57 -7.81 -3.50
CA PRO A 113 -11.85 -8.34 -2.35
C PRO A 113 -10.36 -8.27 -2.69
N THR A 114 -9.64 -7.38 -2.03
CA THR A 114 -8.23 -7.12 -2.24
C THR A 114 -7.41 -8.31 -1.76
N GLY A 115 -7.25 -9.34 -2.60
CA GLY A 115 -6.30 -10.43 -2.35
C GLY A 115 -6.80 -11.85 -2.65
N MET A 116 -6.12 -12.82 -2.03
CA MET A 116 -6.31 -14.26 -2.24
C MET A 116 -7.74 -14.75 -1.96
N GLU A 117 -8.55 -13.95 -1.25
CA GLU A 117 -9.95 -14.23 -0.93
C GLU A 117 -10.85 -14.41 -2.17
N GLY A 118 -10.61 -13.62 -3.23
CA GLY A 118 -11.29 -13.82 -4.52
C GLY A 118 -10.79 -15.06 -5.29
N ILE A 119 -9.57 -15.53 -5.02
CA ILE A 119 -8.93 -16.67 -5.69
C ILE A 119 -9.48 -18.00 -5.17
N ALA A 120 -9.68 -18.11 -3.85
CA ALA A 120 -10.09 -19.36 -3.22
C ALA A 120 -11.53 -19.78 -3.53
N GLY A 121 -12.46 -18.82 -3.53
CA GLY A 121 -13.86 -19.08 -3.83
C GLY A 121 -14.07 -19.68 -5.23
N ALA A 122 -13.22 -19.32 -6.19
CA ALA A 122 -13.29 -19.79 -7.57
C ALA A 122 -12.54 -21.11 -7.85
N LEU A 123 -11.77 -21.64 -6.89
CA LEU A 123 -10.92 -22.83 -7.08
C LEU A 123 -11.19 -23.95 -6.07
N GLY A 124 -12.12 -23.78 -5.12
CA GLY A 124 -12.35 -24.78 -4.05
C GLY A 124 -11.12 -24.99 -3.15
N MET A 125 -10.16 -24.06 -3.20
CA MET A 125 -8.96 -24.09 -2.40
C MET A 125 -9.27 -23.50 -1.03
N THR A 126 -8.85 -24.14 0.05
CA THR A 126 -8.80 -23.51 1.37
C THR A 126 -7.63 -22.54 1.40
N ILE A 127 -7.91 -21.25 1.34
CA ILE A 127 -6.91 -20.22 1.67
C ILE A 127 -6.74 -20.13 3.19
N PRO A 128 -5.54 -19.77 3.67
CA PRO A 128 -5.46 -19.01 4.90
C PRO A 128 -6.31 -17.75 4.67
N SER A 129 -7.37 -17.58 5.47
CA SER A 129 -8.14 -16.32 5.54
C SER A 129 -7.17 -15.13 5.61
N ALA A 130 -7.62 -13.89 5.35
CA ALA A 130 -6.92 -12.72 5.90
C ALA A 130 -6.39 -13.12 7.28
N HIS A 131 -5.06 -13.20 7.42
CA HIS A 131 -4.51 -13.88 8.58
C HIS A 131 -4.99 -13.01 9.74
N ASN A 132 -5.94 -13.53 10.50
CA ASN A 132 -6.44 -12.85 11.68
C ASN A 132 -5.26 -12.91 12.63
N GLN A 133 -4.38 -11.92 12.54
CA GLN A 133 -3.07 -11.92 13.14
C GLN A 133 -2.99 -10.71 14.04
N ILE A 134 -2.52 -10.97 15.26
CA ILE A 134 -2.24 -9.96 16.25
C ILE A 134 -0.72 -9.83 16.31
N TYR A 135 -0.22 -8.61 16.18
CA TYR A 135 1.19 -8.29 16.25
C TYR A 135 1.48 -7.61 17.59
N VAL A 136 2.39 -8.17 18.36
CA VAL A 136 2.78 -7.67 19.69
C VAL A 136 4.25 -7.25 19.66
N LEU A 137 4.54 -6.02 20.09
CA LEU A 137 5.89 -5.48 20.09
C LEU A 137 6.65 -5.94 21.34
N ASN A 138 7.85 -6.51 21.15
CA ASN A 138 8.73 -6.89 22.24
C ASN A 138 9.97 -5.99 22.21
N SER A 139 9.85 -4.80 22.83
CA SER A 139 10.86 -3.75 22.77
C SER A 139 12.26 -4.20 23.19
N SER A 140 12.37 -4.94 24.30
CA SER A 140 13.65 -5.45 24.83
C SER A 140 14.28 -6.56 23.99
N SER A 141 13.49 -7.24 23.16
CA SER A 141 13.94 -8.40 22.36
C SER A 141 14.14 -8.08 20.89
N ASN A 142 13.90 -6.82 20.48
CA ASN A 142 14.03 -6.34 19.09
C ASN A 142 13.26 -7.21 18.07
N ASN A 143 12.08 -7.68 18.47
CA ASN A 143 11.22 -8.50 17.63
C ASN A 143 9.74 -8.20 17.89
N ILE A 144 8.88 -8.77 17.06
CA ILE A 144 7.43 -8.80 17.28
C ILE A 144 6.95 -10.23 17.35
N SER A 145 5.99 -10.51 18.23
CA SER A 145 5.27 -11.78 18.26
C SER A 145 4.09 -11.71 17.30
N VAL A 146 3.89 -12.77 16.52
CA VAL A 146 2.72 -12.94 15.65
C VAL A 146 1.82 -14.00 16.27
N ILE A 147 0.58 -13.63 16.57
CA ILE A 147 -0.40 -14.48 17.23
C ILE A 147 -1.56 -14.69 16.25
N ASP A 148 -2.05 -15.92 16.13
CA ASP A 148 -3.31 -16.19 15.46
C ASP A 148 -4.45 -15.63 16.32
N GLY A 149 -5.16 -14.63 15.83
CA GLY A 149 -6.26 -13.95 16.51
C GLY A 149 -7.57 -14.75 16.56
N LYS A 150 -7.67 -15.90 15.89
CA LYS A 150 -8.81 -16.81 16.04
C LYS A 150 -8.57 -17.78 17.19
N THR A 151 -7.36 -18.33 17.29
CA THR A 151 -7.01 -19.34 18.30
C THR A 151 -6.25 -18.76 19.50
N ASN A 152 -5.81 -17.51 19.43
CA ASN A 152 -4.91 -16.84 20.38
C ASN A 152 -3.58 -17.60 20.60
N THR A 153 -3.10 -18.31 19.58
CA THR A 153 -1.85 -19.08 19.66
C THR A 153 -0.69 -18.35 18.99
N LEU A 154 0.51 -18.43 19.58
CA LEU A 154 1.73 -17.90 18.96
C LEU A 154 2.04 -18.64 17.65
N ILE A 155 2.12 -17.91 16.55
CA ILE A 155 2.54 -18.40 15.23
C ILE A 155 4.07 -18.35 15.12
N GLY A 156 4.68 -17.28 15.61
CA GLY A 156 6.13 -17.09 15.53
C GLY A 156 6.55 -15.68 15.90
N ASN A 157 7.82 -15.36 15.67
CA ASN A 157 8.40 -14.05 15.93
C ASN A 157 9.06 -13.50 14.67
N VAL A 158 9.00 -12.18 14.48
CA VAL A 158 9.69 -11.47 13.38
C VAL A 158 10.71 -10.51 13.98
N ILE A 159 11.97 -10.67 13.62
CA ILE A 159 13.04 -9.77 14.05
C ILE A 159 12.88 -8.43 13.31
N VAL A 160 12.95 -7.33 14.05
CA VAL A 160 12.83 -5.97 13.52
C VAL A 160 14.03 -5.13 13.97
N GLY A 161 13.94 -3.80 13.87
CA GLY A 161 14.97 -2.90 14.39
C GLY A 161 15.01 -2.85 15.92
N SER A 162 15.87 -1.98 16.45
CA SER A 162 16.08 -1.87 17.88
C SER A 162 14.94 -1.13 18.57
N GLY A 163 14.42 -1.69 19.67
CA GLY A 163 13.39 -1.07 20.49
C GLY A 163 12.09 -0.77 19.73
N PRO A 164 11.40 -1.76 19.14
CA PRO A 164 10.09 -1.52 18.54
C PRO A 164 9.12 -0.91 19.55
N PHE A 165 8.46 0.20 19.18
CA PHE A 165 7.63 0.99 20.09
C PHE A 165 6.20 1.18 19.62
N GLY A 166 5.98 1.45 18.33
CA GLY A 166 4.64 1.56 17.76
C GLY A 166 4.54 0.81 16.43
N LEU A 167 3.31 0.42 16.10
CA LEU A 167 3.01 -0.21 14.82
C LEU A 167 1.77 0.37 14.15
N GLY A 168 1.73 0.25 12.84
CA GLY A 168 0.56 0.51 12.02
C GLY A 168 0.42 -0.57 10.95
N VAL A 169 -0.82 -0.94 10.62
CA VAL A 169 -1.12 -1.94 9.60
C VAL A 169 -1.83 -1.26 8.44
N ASN A 170 -1.38 -1.53 7.21
CA ASN A 170 -2.15 -1.23 6.02
C ASN A 170 -2.95 -2.49 5.61
N PRO A 171 -4.27 -2.53 5.84
CA PRO A 171 -5.09 -3.70 5.50
C PRO A 171 -5.23 -3.92 4.00
N ILE A 172 -5.10 -2.87 3.17
CA ILE A 172 -5.23 -2.99 1.71
C ILE A 172 -3.99 -3.64 1.10
N THR A 173 -2.80 -3.29 1.58
CA THR A 173 -1.53 -3.82 1.05
C THR A 173 -1.00 -5.02 1.85
N ASN A 174 -1.66 -5.39 2.94
CA ASN A 174 -1.20 -6.37 3.92
C ASN A 174 0.26 -6.11 4.35
N ARG A 175 0.52 -4.88 4.78
CA ARG A 175 1.84 -4.41 5.25
C ARG A 175 1.77 -3.94 6.69
N ILE A 176 2.77 -4.32 7.48
CA ILE A 176 2.91 -3.90 8.86
C ILE A 176 4.16 -3.02 8.96
N TYR A 177 4.00 -1.87 9.59
CA TYR A 177 5.04 -0.86 9.75
C TYR A 177 5.34 -0.75 11.23
N VAL A 178 6.59 -1.00 11.61
CA VAL A 178 7.02 -0.99 13.02
C VAL A 178 8.05 0.12 13.21
N ALA A 179 7.72 1.11 14.04
CA ALA A 179 8.66 2.14 14.46
C ALA A 179 9.65 1.56 15.48
N ASN A 180 10.93 1.56 15.11
CA ASN A 180 12.02 1.06 15.94
C ASN A 180 12.72 2.25 16.60
N PHE A 181 12.35 2.52 17.85
CA PHE A 181 12.78 3.68 18.62
C PHE A 181 14.31 3.77 18.70
N GLY A 182 14.98 2.66 19.04
CA GLY A 182 16.42 2.63 19.27
C GLY A 182 17.27 2.73 18.00
N SER A 183 16.74 2.32 16.84
CA SER A 183 17.47 2.32 15.57
C SER A 183 17.04 3.43 14.60
N ASN A 184 16.14 4.35 15.01
CA ASN A 184 15.68 5.48 14.20
C ASN A 184 15.19 5.10 12.79
N ASN A 185 14.49 3.97 12.70
CA ASN A 185 13.98 3.46 11.43
C ASN A 185 12.61 2.79 11.60
N VAL A 186 11.97 2.48 10.48
CA VAL A 186 10.73 1.71 10.40
C VAL A 186 10.99 0.40 9.67
N SER A 187 10.66 -0.73 10.29
CA SER A 187 10.63 -2.03 9.59
C SER A 187 9.30 -2.18 8.85
N VAL A 188 9.37 -2.59 7.58
CA VAL A 188 8.19 -2.93 6.78
C VAL A 188 8.11 -4.44 6.64
N ILE A 189 7.00 -5.02 7.05
CA ILE A 189 6.76 -6.46 7.10
C ILE A 189 5.66 -6.82 6.12
N ASP A 190 5.87 -7.89 5.35
CA ASP A 190 4.83 -8.52 4.54
C ASP A 190 3.99 -9.46 5.42
N GLY A 191 2.70 -9.15 5.56
CA GLY A 191 1.78 -9.90 6.44
C GLY A 191 1.36 -11.27 5.92
N ASN A 192 1.76 -11.67 4.70
CA ASN A 192 1.52 -13.03 4.21
C ASN A 192 2.63 -13.97 4.70
N SER A 193 3.86 -13.50 4.63
CA SER A 193 5.06 -14.27 4.98
C SER A 193 5.57 -14.02 6.38
N ASN A 194 5.12 -12.96 7.06
CA ASN A 194 5.66 -12.48 8.33
C ASN A 194 7.17 -12.23 8.25
N THR A 195 7.63 -11.60 7.17
CA THR A 195 9.05 -11.28 6.96
C THR A 195 9.24 -9.78 6.74
N VAL A 196 10.33 -9.23 7.27
CA VAL A 196 10.75 -7.86 6.98
C VAL A 196 11.22 -7.79 5.53
N ILE A 197 10.57 -6.94 4.73
CA ILE A 197 10.90 -6.75 3.31
C ILE A 197 11.84 -5.55 3.09
N THR A 198 11.82 -4.56 3.99
CA THR A 198 12.72 -3.41 3.96
C THR A 198 12.73 -2.68 5.31
N THR A 199 13.72 -1.81 5.49
CA THR A 199 13.83 -0.88 6.62
C THR A 199 14.03 0.55 6.11
N ILE A 200 13.28 1.49 6.66
CA ILE A 200 13.24 2.88 6.20
C ILE A 200 13.79 3.78 7.30
N THR A 201 14.88 4.50 7.04
CA THR A 201 15.41 5.50 7.98
C THR A 201 14.42 6.66 8.13
N VAL A 202 14.12 7.04 9.36
CA VAL A 202 13.23 8.17 9.69
C VAL A 202 13.93 9.12 10.66
N GLY A 203 13.16 10.00 11.32
CA GLY A 203 13.69 10.89 12.35
C GLY A 203 14.09 10.16 13.63
N VAL A 204 14.53 10.95 14.62
CA VAL A 204 15.07 10.44 15.87
C VAL A 204 13.94 9.98 16.80
N TYR A 205 14.12 8.79 17.38
CA TYR A 205 13.21 8.16 18.33
C TYR A 205 11.78 8.05 17.81
N PRO A 206 11.53 7.29 16.74
CA PRO A 206 10.19 7.09 16.20
C PRO A 206 9.31 6.33 17.20
N VAL A 207 8.07 6.78 17.37
CA VAL A 207 7.14 6.22 18.37
C VAL A 207 5.82 5.78 17.75
N GLY A 208 5.02 6.68 17.21
CA GLY A 208 3.70 6.39 16.66
C GLY A 208 3.74 6.16 15.16
N VAL A 209 2.88 5.27 14.67
CA VAL A 209 2.76 4.95 13.24
C VAL A 209 1.28 5.00 12.83
N GLY A 210 0.92 5.99 12.01
CA GLY A 210 -0.41 6.14 11.44
C GLY A 210 -0.39 5.77 9.96
N VAL A 211 -1.37 5.00 9.51
CA VAL A 211 -1.45 4.54 8.12
C VAL A 211 -2.70 5.12 7.47
N ASN A 212 -2.54 5.76 6.31
CA ASN A 212 -3.65 6.06 5.42
C ASN A 212 -3.74 4.95 4.35
N PRO A 213 -4.67 3.99 4.45
CA PRO A 213 -4.79 2.91 3.47
C PRO A 213 -5.23 3.42 2.09
N THR A 214 -6.04 4.48 2.02
CA THR A 214 -6.55 5.05 0.77
C THR A 214 -5.44 5.69 -0.07
N THR A 215 -4.49 6.37 0.56
CA THR A 215 -3.36 7.01 -0.15
C THR A 215 -2.06 6.21 -0.09
N ASN A 216 -2.07 5.07 0.61
CA ASN A 216 -0.89 4.27 0.95
C ASN A 216 0.26 5.10 1.55
N ARG A 217 -0.08 6.08 2.41
CA ARG A 217 0.90 6.92 3.11
C ARG A 217 1.00 6.50 4.57
N ILE A 218 2.22 6.53 5.10
CA ILE A 218 2.53 6.18 6.48
C ILE A 218 3.14 7.40 7.17
N TYR A 219 2.61 7.75 8.33
CA TYR A 219 2.99 8.92 9.11
C TYR A 219 3.62 8.45 10.40
N VAL A 220 4.88 8.80 10.62
CA VAL A 220 5.67 8.33 11.76
C VAL A 220 6.03 9.51 12.63
N THR A 221 5.57 9.53 13.88
CA THR A 221 5.95 10.57 14.84
C THR A 221 7.36 10.28 15.37
N ASN A 222 8.26 11.24 15.21
CA ASN A 222 9.64 11.16 15.68
C ASN A 222 9.76 11.98 16.95
N TRP A 223 9.68 11.32 18.10
CA TRP A 223 9.59 11.97 19.41
C TRP A 223 10.80 12.88 19.67
N GLY A 224 12.01 12.35 19.45
CA GLY A 224 13.27 13.07 19.60
C GLY A 224 13.56 14.02 18.44
N GLY A 225 13.01 13.75 17.26
CA GLY A 225 13.16 14.60 16.08
C GLY A 225 12.21 15.80 16.02
N HIS A 226 11.17 15.83 16.88
CA HIS A 226 10.16 16.89 16.93
C HIS A 226 9.41 17.11 15.60
N ASN A 227 9.29 16.03 14.82
CA ASN A 227 8.73 16.06 13.47
C ASN A 227 7.96 14.77 13.17
N VAL A 228 7.27 14.75 12.03
CA VAL A 228 6.61 13.57 11.47
C VAL A 228 7.27 13.23 10.13
N SER A 229 7.71 12.00 9.95
CA SER A 229 8.12 11.50 8.63
C SER A 229 6.91 10.97 7.88
N VAL A 230 6.77 11.35 6.62
CA VAL A 230 5.76 10.81 5.70
C VAL A 230 6.45 9.85 4.76
N ILE A 231 6.08 8.58 4.84
CA ILE A 231 6.60 7.51 4.00
C ILE A 231 5.57 7.21 2.92
N ASP A 232 6.05 7.10 1.68
CA ASP A 232 5.29 6.51 0.59
C ASP A 232 5.35 4.98 0.73
N GLY A 233 4.20 4.36 1.01
CA GLY A 233 4.10 2.93 1.29
C GLY A 233 4.32 2.05 0.07
N PHE A 234 4.49 2.63 -1.11
CA PHE A 234 4.75 1.92 -2.34
C PHE A 234 6.26 1.86 -2.65
N THR A 235 6.93 3.00 -2.62
CA THR A 235 8.37 3.13 -2.85
C THR A 235 9.21 2.83 -1.62
N HIS A 236 8.60 2.84 -0.43
CA HIS A 236 9.29 2.69 0.86
C HIS A 236 10.31 3.81 1.12
N VAL A 237 10.02 5.03 0.67
CA VAL A 237 10.88 6.21 0.84
C VAL A 237 10.14 7.27 1.65
N VAL A 238 10.89 8.02 2.47
CA VAL A 238 10.39 9.23 3.13
C VAL A 238 10.23 10.34 2.09
N ILE A 239 8.99 10.77 1.84
CA ILE A 239 8.64 11.80 0.86
C ILE A 239 8.44 13.19 1.49
N ALA A 240 8.28 13.27 2.81
CA ALA A 240 8.23 14.54 3.53
C ALA A 240 8.65 14.38 4.99
N THR A 241 9.10 15.48 5.59
CA THR A 241 9.34 15.60 7.04
C THR A 241 8.70 16.88 7.53
N ILE A 242 7.76 16.77 8.47
CA ILE A 242 6.88 17.86 8.89
C ILE A 242 7.22 18.23 10.34
N PRO A 243 7.77 19.44 10.61
CA PRO A 243 7.95 19.91 11.98
C PRO A 243 6.59 20.08 12.67
N VAL A 244 6.38 19.43 13.80
CA VAL A 244 5.10 19.48 14.55
C VAL A 244 5.25 20.00 15.99
N GLY A 245 6.49 20.26 16.41
CA GLY A 245 6.83 20.70 17.76
C GLY A 245 7.31 19.55 18.64
N VAL A 246 7.57 19.86 19.90
CA VAL A 246 8.27 18.98 20.84
C VAL A 246 7.44 17.73 21.18
N SER A 247 8.11 16.59 21.27
CA SER A 247 7.59 15.29 21.74
C SER A 247 6.28 14.85 21.07
N PRO A 248 6.20 14.78 19.73
CA PRO A 248 5.06 14.15 19.07
C PRO A 248 5.02 12.67 19.42
N GLU A 249 3.83 12.14 19.71
CA GLU A 249 3.67 10.77 20.19
C GLU A 249 2.56 10.05 19.41
N GLY A 250 1.30 10.37 19.70
CA GLY A 250 0.17 9.77 19.00
C GLY A 250 -0.01 10.33 17.60
N VAL A 251 -0.36 9.44 16.67
CA VAL A 251 -0.75 9.78 15.31
C VAL A 251 -2.01 9.00 14.95
N ASN A 252 -3.05 9.70 14.52
CA ASN A 252 -4.26 9.10 14.00
C ASN A 252 -4.57 9.68 12.61
N VAL A 253 -5.08 8.85 11.72
CA VAL A 253 -5.37 9.20 10.33
C VAL A 253 -6.85 9.03 10.10
N ASN A 254 -7.48 10.04 9.52
CA ASN A 254 -8.81 9.94 8.95
C ASN A 254 -8.68 9.77 7.42
N PRO A 255 -8.85 8.55 6.87
CA PRO A 255 -8.63 8.29 5.46
C PRO A 255 -9.63 9.00 4.55
N SER A 256 -10.89 9.18 5.00
CA SER A 256 -11.95 9.78 4.19
C SER A 256 -11.74 11.27 3.93
N THR A 257 -11.07 11.96 4.85
CA THR A 257 -10.73 13.39 4.71
C THR A 257 -9.25 13.64 4.43
N ASN A 258 -8.45 12.59 4.36
CA ASN A 258 -6.99 12.65 4.28
C ASN A 258 -6.36 13.58 5.34
N ARG A 259 -6.89 13.56 6.57
CA ARG A 259 -6.40 14.36 7.70
C ARG A 259 -5.64 13.52 8.70
N ILE A 260 -4.55 14.07 9.21
CA ILE A 260 -3.67 13.41 10.17
C ILE A 260 -3.60 14.26 11.44
N TYR A 261 -3.84 13.63 12.57
CA TYR A 261 -3.93 14.26 13.88
C TYR A 261 -2.76 13.80 14.73
N ILE A 262 -1.95 14.75 15.17
CA ILE A 262 -0.74 14.49 15.96
C ILE A 262 -0.92 15.03 17.37
N THR A 263 -0.88 14.13 18.36
CA THR A 263 -0.83 14.50 19.77
C THR A 263 0.62 14.62 20.22
N LYS A 264 0.87 15.50 21.19
CA LYS A 264 2.21 15.75 21.74
C LYS A 264 2.19 15.51 23.23
N TYR A 265 3.15 14.74 23.72
CA TYR A 265 3.26 14.41 25.13
C TYR A 265 3.43 15.69 25.97
N GLY A 266 2.62 15.83 27.02
CA GLY A 266 2.66 17.00 27.91
C GLY A 266 2.26 18.32 27.24
N ARG A 267 1.41 18.27 26.19
CA ARG A 267 0.85 19.45 25.53
C ARG A 267 -0.67 19.35 25.42
N ASN A 268 -1.34 20.47 25.67
CA ASN A 268 -2.79 20.60 25.58
C ASN A 268 -3.22 21.01 24.16
N ASN A 269 -2.61 20.43 23.13
CA ASN A 269 -3.01 20.65 21.75
C ASN A 269 -2.76 19.47 20.80
N VAL A 270 -3.48 19.48 19.68
CA VAL A 270 -3.37 18.53 18.57
C VAL A 270 -3.04 19.29 17.30
N SER A 271 -1.99 18.89 16.58
CA SER A 271 -1.72 19.42 15.23
C SER A 271 -2.50 18.62 14.19
N VAL A 272 -3.13 19.32 13.25
CA VAL A 272 -3.85 18.73 12.11
C VAL A 272 -3.04 18.98 10.85
N ILE A 273 -2.69 17.91 10.16
CA ILE A 273 -1.94 17.91 8.90
C ILE A 273 -2.91 17.56 7.77
N ASP A 274 -2.83 18.31 6.67
CA ASP A 274 -3.42 17.92 5.39
C ASP A 274 -2.51 16.90 4.71
N GLY A 275 -3.00 15.68 4.55
CA GLY A 275 -2.24 14.58 3.98
C GLY A 275 -2.02 14.68 2.47
N SER A 276 -2.58 15.67 1.78
CA SER A 276 -2.37 15.91 0.35
C SER A 276 -1.15 16.81 0.14
N THR A 277 -1.07 17.89 0.93
CA THR A 277 0.01 18.88 0.88
C THR A 277 1.15 18.61 1.87
N ASN A 278 0.94 17.71 2.84
CA ASN A 278 1.88 17.43 3.94
C ASN A 278 2.19 18.68 4.77
N THR A 279 1.20 19.55 4.99
CA THR A 279 1.35 20.78 5.79
C THR A 279 0.41 20.82 6.97
N ILE A 280 0.81 21.48 8.06
CA ILE A 280 -0.10 21.75 9.19
C ILE A 280 -1.14 22.78 8.75
N ILE A 281 -2.41 22.43 8.91
CA ILE A 281 -3.55 23.30 8.59
C ILE A 281 -4.28 23.83 9.83
N ALA A 282 -4.07 23.21 10.99
CA ALA A 282 -4.63 23.68 12.25
C ALA A 282 -3.83 23.19 13.45
N THR A 283 -3.94 23.93 14.55
CA THR A 283 -3.57 23.46 15.89
C THR A 283 -4.77 23.67 16.81
N VAL A 284 -5.29 22.57 17.36
CA VAL A 284 -6.52 22.56 18.15
C VAL A 284 -6.16 22.41 19.62
N GLY A 285 -6.57 23.35 20.46
CA GLY A 285 -6.42 23.22 21.91
C GLY A 285 -7.36 22.16 22.47
N ILE A 286 -6.89 21.39 23.46
CA ILE A 286 -7.70 20.44 24.22
C ILE A 286 -7.71 20.84 25.70
N LEU A 287 -8.83 20.63 26.37
CA LEU A 287 -8.96 20.92 27.80
C LEU A 287 -8.14 19.89 28.60
N PRO A 288 -7.51 20.30 29.72
CA PRO A 288 -6.76 19.43 30.61
C PRO A 288 -7.64 18.39 31.32
#